data_AF-A0A920BZC7-F1
#
_entry.id   AF-A0A920BZC7-F1
#
_cell.length_a   1.000
_cell.length_b   1.000
_cell.length_c   1.000
_cell.angle_alpha   90.00
_cell.angle_beta   90.00
_cell.angle_gamma   90.00
#
_symmetry.space_group_name_H-M   'P 1'
#
loop_
_entity.id
_entity.type
_entity.pdbx_description
1 polymer ?
#
loop_
_entity_poly.entity_id
_entity_poly.type
_entity_poly.pdbx_seq_one_letter_code
_entity_poly.pdbx_strand_id
1 'polypeptide(L)'
;MLEMLIVLSVVSIILLFSIFTYRSFSDMLEKKTFITQLEADLYYAHAYALSRRDKVQIQFSSIKKEYKVTDVQSGEIVLERRIPSTIYIQKSNLNSFVINSDGNVSNFGTIIFQQHQRTIKLTFYIGKGRFRIEE
;
A
#
# COMPACT_ATOMS: atom_id res chain seq x y z
N MET A 1 48.06 -18.67 12.68
CA MET A 1 47.23 -19.03 11.50
C MET A 1 45.84 -19.51 11.89
N LEU A 2 45.70 -20.47 12.83
CA LEU A 2 44.39 -20.90 13.37
C LEU A 2 43.58 -19.73 13.96
N GLU A 3 44.24 -18.84 14.70
CA GLU A 3 43.61 -17.67 15.32
C GLU A 3 42.93 -16.75 14.30
N MET A 4 43.56 -16.51 13.13
CA MET A 4 42.97 -15.71 12.06
C MET A 4 41.77 -16.41 11.41
N LEU A 5 41.75 -17.74 11.34
CA LEU A 5 40.60 -18.50 10.85
C LEU A 5 39.41 -18.43 11.82
N ILE A 6 39.68 -18.43 13.13
CA ILE A 6 38.65 -18.28 14.17
C ILE A 6 38.08 -16.86 14.13
N VAL A 7 38.92 -15.83 14.00
CA VAL A 7 38.44 -14.45 13.89
C VAL A 7 37.57 -14.29 12.64
N LEU A 8 38.00 -14.83 11.50
CA LEU A 8 37.23 -14.76 10.25
C LEU A 8 35.90 -15.50 10.34
N SER A 9 35.85 -16.65 11.03
CA SER A 9 34.60 -17.40 11.22
C SER A 9 33.62 -16.65 12.09
N VAL A 10 34.07 -16.05 13.19
CA VAL A 10 33.24 -15.21 14.06
C VAL A 10 32.71 -13.99 13.30
N VAL A 11 33.55 -13.29 12.54
CA VAL A 11 33.13 -12.16 11.70
C VAL A 11 32.11 -12.59 10.65
N SER A 12 32.33 -13.74 10.00
CA SER A 12 31.40 -14.28 8.99
C SER A 12 30.03 -14.60 9.59
N ILE A 13 30.00 -15.19 10.80
CA ILE A 13 28.75 -15.47 11.52
C ILE A 13 28.00 -14.17 11.83
N ILE A 14 28.70 -13.15 12.34
CA ILE A 14 28.10 -11.83 12.63
C ILE A 14 27.52 -11.18 11.37
N LEU A 15 28.24 -11.27 10.24
CA LEU A 15 27.78 -10.73 8.96
C LEU A 15 26.52 -11.44 8.44
N LEU A 16 26.45 -12.77 8.57
CA LEU A 16 25.26 -13.53 8.19
C LEU A 16 24.03 -13.10 8.99
N PHE A 17 24.15 -12.99 10.32
CA PHE A 17 23.06 -12.51 11.19
C PHE A 17 22.62 -11.06 10.86
N SER A 18 23.57 -10.22 10.48
CA SER A 18 23.30 -8.82 10.10
C SER A 18 22.44 -8.73 8.83
N ILE A 19 22.70 -9.57 7.83
CA ILE A 19 21.94 -9.60 6.58
C ILE A 19 20.48 -10.05 6.81
N PHE A 20 20.27 -11.08 7.66
CA PHE A 20 18.92 -11.54 7.99
C PHE A 20 18.10 -10.49 8.75
N THR A 21 18.71 -9.82 9.72
CA THR A 21 18.04 -8.76 10.49
C THR A 21 17.71 -7.56 9.61
N TYR A 22 18.62 -7.15 8.71
CA TYR A 22 18.41 -6.04 7.80
C TYR A 22 17.21 -6.24 6.87
N ARG A 23 17.06 -7.44 6.28
CA ARG A 23 15.92 -7.74 5.40
C ARG A 23 14.58 -7.63 6.13
N SER A 24 14.46 -8.24 7.31
CA SER A 24 13.23 -8.20 8.11
C SER A 24 12.84 -6.78 8.52
N PHE A 25 13.83 -5.96 8.89
CA PHE A 25 13.60 -4.55 9.23
C PHE A 25 13.18 -3.73 8.01
N SER A 26 13.84 -3.92 6.87
CA SER A 26 13.50 -3.26 5.61
C SER A 26 12.07 -3.58 5.17
N ASP A 27 11.67 -4.85 5.20
CA ASP A 27 10.32 -5.28 4.81
C ASP A 27 9.25 -4.65 5.70
N MET A 28 9.51 -4.58 7.01
CA MET A 28 8.61 -3.94 7.97
C MET A 28 8.47 -2.43 7.72
N LEU A 29 9.58 -1.76 7.41
CA LEU A 29 9.57 -0.32 7.11
C LEU A 29 8.84 -0.02 5.79
N GLU A 30 9.08 -0.84 4.76
CA GLU A 30 8.41 -0.72 3.46
C GLU A 30 6.90 -0.93 3.59
N LYS A 31 6.48 -1.93 4.38
CA LYS A 31 5.07 -2.18 4.70
C LYS A 31 4.40 -0.98 5.35
N LYS A 32 5.03 -0.45 6.41
CA LYS A 32 4.49 0.68 7.17
C LYS A 32 4.38 1.92 6.30
N THR A 33 5.42 2.18 5.49
CA THR A 33 5.43 3.30 4.55
C THR A 33 4.31 3.16 3.52
N PHE A 34 4.12 1.97 2.94
CA PHE A 34 3.03 1.70 2.01
C PHE A 34 1.64 1.96 2.63
N ILE A 35 1.40 1.46 3.84
CA ILE A 35 0.12 1.65 4.54
C ILE A 35 -0.13 3.12 4.84
N THR A 36 0.84 3.82 5.44
CA THR A 36 0.71 5.24 5.77
C THR A 36 0.50 6.09 4.53
N GLN A 37 1.21 5.79 3.44
CA GLN A 37 1.05 6.50 2.17
C GLN A 37 -0.33 6.24 1.56
N LEU A 38 -0.77 4.98 1.51
CA LEU A 38 -2.08 4.61 0.98
C LEU A 38 -3.21 5.28 1.77
N GLU A 39 -3.11 5.31 3.09
CA GLU A 39 -4.06 6.01 3.96
C GLU A 39 -4.10 7.51 3.68
N ALA A 40 -2.93 8.17 3.61
CA ALA A 40 -2.83 9.59 3.29
C ALA A 40 -3.40 9.92 1.91
N ASP A 41 -3.09 9.09 0.90
CA ASP A 41 -3.55 9.28 -0.47
C ASP A 41 -5.09 9.08 -0.58
N LEU A 42 -5.68 8.17 0.20
CA LEU A 42 -7.14 8.00 0.29
C LEU A 42 -7.83 9.19 0.96
N TYR A 43 -7.27 9.71 2.06
CA TYR A 43 -7.79 10.94 2.69
C TYR A 43 -7.66 12.15 1.76
N TYR A 44 -6.55 12.25 1.04
CA TYR A 44 -6.34 13.31 0.05
C TYR A 44 -7.37 13.22 -1.08
N ALA A 45 -7.62 12.03 -1.64
CA ALA A 45 -8.65 11.84 -2.67
C ALA A 45 -10.05 12.23 -2.17
N HIS A 46 -10.36 11.94 -0.90
CA HIS A 46 -11.63 12.32 -0.28
C HIS A 46 -11.77 13.85 -0.12
N ALA A 47 -10.73 14.51 0.40
CA ALA A 47 -10.69 15.97 0.52
C ALA A 47 -10.72 16.67 -0.84
N TYR A 48 -10.06 16.11 -1.85
CA TYR A 48 -10.08 16.61 -3.22
C TYR A 48 -11.50 16.58 -3.80
N ALA A 49 -12.20 15.45 -3.67
CA ALA A 49 -13.58 15.31 -4.14
C ALA A 49 -14.53 16.31 -3.47
N LEU A 50 -14.40 16.50 -2.14
CA LEU A 50 -15.23 17.43 -1.37
C LEU A 50 -14.95 18.91 -1.71
N SER A 51 -13.68 19.28 -1.83
CA SER A 51 -13.27 20.67 -2.05
C SER A 51 -13.63 21.18 -3.44
N ARG A 52 -13.48 20.33 -4.47
CA ARG A 52 -13.80 20.69 -5.86
C ARG A 52 -15.24 20.38 -6.26
N ARG A 53 -15.97 19.65 -5.41
CA ARG A 53 -17.30 19.08 -5.72
C ARG A 53 -17.27 18.20 -6.97
N ASP A 54 -16.16 17.52 -7.18
CA ASP A 54 -15.93 16.62 -8.30
C ASP A 54 -15.85 15.17 -7.86
N LYS A 55 -16.07 14.26 -8.80
CA LYS A 55 -15.98 12.83 -8.56
C LYS A 55 -14.55 12.39 -8.82
N VAL A 56 -14.00 11.58 -7.92
CA VAL A 56 -12.65 11.06 -8.03
C VAL A 56 -12.70 9.54 -8.08
N GLN A 57 -12.06 8.94 -9.07
CA GLN A 57 -11.98 7.51 -9.23
C GLN A 57 -10.63 6.99 -8.76
N ILE A 58 -10.65 5.99 -7.89
CA ILE A 58 -9.47 5.25 -7.46
C ILE A 58 -9.48 3.92 -8.21
N GLN A 59 -8.34 3.56 -8.80
CA GLN A 59 -8.15 2.31 -9.53
C GLN A 59 -6.88 1.61 -9.04
N PHE A 60 -7.01 0.35 -8.68
CA PHE A 60 -5.91 -0.55 -8.34
C PHE A 60 -5.65 -1.49 -9.50
N SER A 61 -4.39 -1.57 -9.94
CA SER A 61 -3.96 -2.48 -10.99
C SER A 61 -2.94 -3.48 -10.44
N SER A 62 -3.38 -4.74 -10.29
CA SER A 62 -2.49 -5.84 -9.91
C SER A 62 -1.44 -6.12 -10.99
N ILE A 63 -1.79 -5.90 -12.27
CA ILE A 63 -0.91 -6.16 -13.42
C ILE A 63 0.23 -5.14 -13.47
N LYS A 64 -0.13 -3.85 -13.35
CA LYS A 64 0.86 -2.75 -13.39
C LYS A 64 1.55 -2.51 -12.05
N LYS A 65 1.08 -3.16 -10.97
CA LYS A 65 1.51 -2.92 -9.59
C LYS A 65 1.46 -1.44 -9.23
N GLU A 66 0.34 -0.80 -9.51
CA GLU A 66 0.14 0.61 -9.25
C GLU A 66 -1.31 0.87 -8.83
N TYR A 67 -1.53 1.98 -8.13
CA TYR A 67 -2.85 2.56 -7.99
C TYR A 67 -2.81 4.01 -8.42
N LYS A 68 -3.93 4.47 -8.97
CA LYS A 68 -4.09 5.84 -9.43
C LYS A 68 -5.43 6.42 -9.00
N VAL A 69 -5.42 7.73 -8.87
CA VAL A 69 -6.54 8.58 -8.52
C VAL A 69 -6.73 9.52 -9.69
N THR A 70 -7.92 9.48 -10.28
CA THR A 70 -8.24 10.24 -11.50
C THR A 70 -9.49 11.06 -11.24
N ASP A 71 -9.44 12.33 -11.61
CA ASP A 71 -10.62 13.17 -11.63
C ASP A 71 -11.54 12.72 -12.77
N VAL A 72 -12.78 12.38 -12.44
CA VAL A 72 -13.70 11.75 -13.40
C VAL A 72 -14.20 12.76 -14.44
N GLN A 73 -14.25 14.05 -14.13
CA GLN A 73 -14.78 15.06 -15.04
C GLN A 73 -13.73 15.52 -16.04
N SER A 74 -12.51 15.78 -15.56
CA SER A 74 -11.40 16.26 -16.39
C SER A 74 -10.58 15.12 -17.00
N GLY A 75 -10.63 13.91 -16.44
CA GLY A 75 -9.75 12.80 -16.80
C GLY A 75 -8.31 12.98 -16.31
N GLU A 76 -8.02 14.02 -15.52
CA GLU A 76 -6.68 14.32 -15.01
C GLU A 76 -6.25 13.28 -13.97
N ILE A 77 -5.01 12.81 -14.06
CA ILE A 77 -4.41 11.96 -13.04
C ILE A 77 -3.99 12.85 -11.88
N VAL A 78 -4.80 12.85 -10.82
CA VAL A 78 -4.55 13.59 -9.59
C VAL A 78 -3.35 13.00 -8.85
N LEU A 79 -3.24 11.67 -8.85
CA LEU A 79 -2.18 10.95 -8.15
C LEU A 79 -1.96 9.57 -8.76
N GLU A 80 -0.69 9.18 -8.88
CA GLU A 80 -0.28 7.85 -9.31
C GLU A 80 0.82 7.35 -8.38
N ARG A 81 0.72 6.09 -7.94
CA ARG A 81 1.64 5.46 -6.99
C ARG A 81 1.93 4.04 -7.38
N ARG A 82 3.22 3.70 -7.32
CA ARG A 82 3.67 2.32 -7.49
C ARG A 82 3.51 1.55 -6.18
N ILE A 83 3.00 0.34 -6.29
CA ILE A 83 2.96 -0.63 -5.20
C ILE A 83 4.36 -1.25 -5.10
N PRO A 84 4.96 -1.32 -3.89
CA PRO A 84 6.27 -1.94 -3.70
C PRO A 84 6.32 -3.36 -4.25
N SER A 85 7.47 -3.78 -4.79
CA SER A 85 7.59 -5.08 -5.48
C SER A 85 7.36 -6.28 -4.55
N THR A 86 7.61 -6.10 -3.26
CA THR A 86 7.40 -7.08 -2.18
C THR A 86 5.92 -7.27 -1.81
N ILE A 87 5.05 -6.33 -2.22
CA ILE A 87 3.61 -6.33 -1.93
C ILE A 87 2.83 -6.64 -3.21
N TYR A 88 1.88 -7.56 -3.13
CA TYR A 88 0.98 -7.86 -4.24
C TYR A 88 -0.48 -7.98 -3.79
N ILE A 89 -1.41 -7.72 -4.70
CA ILE A 89 -2.84 -7.87 -4.44
C ILE A 89 -3.18 -9.36 -4.55
N GLN A 90 -3.42 -10.00 -3.42
CA GLN A 90 -3.77 -11.43 -3.37
C GLN A 90 -5.22 -11.67 -3.78
N LYS A 91 -6.14 -10.86 -3.27
CA LYS A 91 -7.57 -10.93 -3.56
C LYS A 91 -8.17 -9.55 -3.46
N SER A 92 -9.03 -9.20 -4.41
CA SER A 92 -9.73 -7.93 -4.40
C SER A 92 -11.13 -8.12 -4.93
N ASN A 93 -12.12 -7.68 -4.15
CA ASN A 93 -13.49 -7.53 -4.61
C ASN A 93 -13.77 -6.07 -5.02
N LEU A 94 -12.74 -5.22 -5.00
CA LEU A 94 -12.85 -3.77 -5.22
C LEU A 94 -11.63 -3.25 -5.98
N ASN A 95 -11.58 -3.47 -7.28
CA ASN A 95 -10.47 -3.01 -8.12
C ASN A 95 -10.57 -1.53 -8.48
N SER A 96 -11.79 -0.96 -8.42
CA SER A 96 -12.02 0.47 -8.58
C SER A 96 -13.26 0.91 -7.83
N PHE A 97 -13.21 2.14 -7.31
CA PHE A 97 -14.35 2.82 -6.71
C PHE A 97 -14.27 4.32 -6.99
N VAL A 98 -15.41 4.98 -6.86
CA VAL A 98 -15.53 6.43 -7.04
C VAL A 98 -15.90 7.06 -5.71
N ILE A 99 -15.18 8.09 -5.31
CA ILE A 99 -15.59 9.02 -4.26
C ILE A 99 -16.39 10.12 -4.94
N ASN A 100 -17.64 10.28 -4.52
CA ASN A 100 -18.52 11.32 -5.03
C ASN A 100 -18.21 12.68 -4.38
N SER A 101 -18.75 13.74 -4.97
CA SER A 101 -18.63 15.12 -4.50
C SER A 101 -19.21 15.38 -3.10
N ASP A 102 -20.04 14.47 -2.60
CA ASP A 102 -20.61 14.47 -1.25
C ASP A 102 -19.79 13.60 -0.26
N GLY A 103 -18.68 13.03 -0.71
CA GLY A 103 -17.81 12.14 0.06
C GLY A 103 -18.31 10.70 0.18
N ASN A 104 -19.42 10.34 -0.46
CA ASN A 104 -19.91 8.96 -0.47
C ASN A 104 -19.12 8.13 -1.49
N VAL A 105 -18.83 6.89 -1.14
CA VAL A 105 -18.12 5.96 -2.03
C VAL A 105 -19.13 5.09 -2.77
N SER A 106 -18.94 4.95 -4.09
CA SER A 106 -19.86 4.22 -4.97
C SER A 106 -19.92 2.71 -4.70
N ASN A 107 -18.78 2.12 -4.32
CA ASN A 107 -18.59 0.69 -4.15
C ASN A 107 -17.92 0.40 -2.80
N PHE A 108 -18.42 -0.61 -2.11
CA PHE A 108 -17.82 -1.13 -0.88
C PHE A 108 -17.12 -2.44 -1.17
N GLY A 109 -16.18 -2.84 -0.31
CA GLY A 109 -15.48 -4.09 -0.49
C GLY A 109 -14.14 -4.11 0.23
N THR A 110 -13.37 -5.16 -0.06
CA THR A 110 -12.08 -5.39 0.57
C THR A 110 -11.02 -5.67 -0.48
N ILE A 111 -9.85 -5.07 -0.29
CA ILE A 111 -8.62 -5.35 -1.01
C ILE A 111 -7.65 -5.99 -0.03
N ILE A 112 -7.16 -7.17 -0.37
CA ILE A 112 -6.20 -7.94 0.40
C ILE A 112 -4.86 -7.85 -0.30
N PHE A 113 -3.92 -7.13 0.30
CA PHE A 113 -2.53 -7.13 -0.09
C PHE A 113 -1.77 -8.17 0.72
N GLN A 114 -0.78 -8.81 0.12
CA GLN A 114 0.08 -9.79 0.76
C GLN A 114 1.54 -9.38 0.59
N GLN A 115 2.29 -9.46 1.68
CA GLN A 115 3.73 -9.23 1.73
C GLN A 115 4.35 -10.40 2.49
N HIS A 116 5.04 -11.30 1.77
CA HIS A 116 5.52 -12.56 2.33
C HIS A 116 4.41 -13.36 3.06
N GLN A 117 4.47 -13.49 4.39
CA GLN A 117 3.47 -14.18 5.23
C GLN A 117 2.50 -13.21 5.94
N ARG A 118 2.61 -11.91 5.69
CA ARG A 118 1.77 -10.87 6.32
C ARG A 118 0.69 -10.41 5.34
N THR A 119 -0.49 -10.10 5.88
CA THR A 119 -1.68 -9.78 5.10
C THR A 119 -2.19 -8.41 5.50
N ILE A 120 -2.28 -7.49 4.54
CA ILE A 120 -2.82 -6.16 4.77
C ILE A 120 -4.23 -6.12 4.16
N LYS A 121 -5.23 -5.81 4.97
CA LYS A 121 -6.63 -5.79 4.57
C LYS A 121 -7.17 -4.37 4.58
N LEU A 122 -7.40 -3.81 3.40
CA LEU A 122 -8.09 -2.53 3.22
C LEU A 122 -9.58 -2.82 2.99
N THR A 123 -10.44 -2.35 3.90
CA THR A 123 -11.90 -2.52 3.81
C THR A 123 -12.58 -1.18 3.70
N PHE A 124 -13.40 -0.99 2.66
CA PHE A 124 -14.32 0.13 2.50
C PHE A 124 -15.73 -0.30 2.93
N TYR A 125 -16.30 0.45 3.86
CA TYR A 125 -17.65 0.22 4.36
C TYR A 125 -18.69 0.98 3.53
N ILE A 126 -19.93 0.49 3.56
CA ILE A 126 -21.08 1.13 2.92
C ILE A 126 -21.33 2.51 3.58
N GLY A 127 -21.57 3.54 2.76
CA GLY A 127 -21.99 4.87 3.21
C GLY A 127 -20.93 5.96 2.98
N LYS A 128 -20.64 6.74 4.04
CA LYS A 128 -19.81 7.98 4.01
C LYS A 128 -18.31 7.78 3.73
N GLY A 129 -17.94 6.77 2.94
CA GLY A 129 -16.56 6.53 2.52
C GLY A 129 -15.59 6.14 3.63
N ARG A 130 -16.10 5.57 4.73
CA ARG A 130 -15.25 5.06 5.81
C ARG A 130 -14.44 3.87 5.32
N PHE A 131 -13.16 3.88 5.61
CA PHE A 131 -12.27 2.76 5.33
C PHE A 131 -11.48 2.36 6.58
N ARG A 132 -10.94 1.15 6.58
CA ARG A 132 -10.08 0.62 7.63
C ARG A 132 -8.98 -0.22 7.00
N ILE A 133 -7.76 -0.05 7.49
CA ILE A 133 -6.60 -0.86 7.10
C ILE A 133 -6.21 -1.71 8.32
N GLU A 134 -6.18 -3.03 8.14
CA GLU A 134 -5.75 -4.00 9.15
C GLU A 134 -4.48 -4.73 8.67
N GLU A 135 -3.56 -5.06 9.57
CA GLU A 135 -2.31 -5.79 9.31
C GLU A 135 -2.32 -7.24 9.82
#